data_AF-A0A229RYK2-F1
#
_entry.id   AF-A0A229RYK2-F1
#
_cell.length_a   1.000
_cell.length_b   1.000
_cell.length_c   1.000
_cell.angle_alpha   90.00
_cell.angle_beta   90.00
_cell.angle_gamma   90.00
#
_symmetry.space_group_name_H-M   'P 1'
#
loop_
_entity.id
_entity.type
_entity.pdbx_description
1 polymer ?
#
loop_
_entity_poly.entity_id
_entity_poly.type
_entity_poly.pdbx_seq_one_letter_code
_entity_poly.pdbx_strand_id
1 'polypeptide(L)'
;MEYPLLTAVLVCVSLLAAALAVLLVRQRRVAVNTGRRGEQLLAELRAREEEERHLLHRRLPAIVEAQTNQAVTVPGPLRAVNGEDPHRELLVAVSELTGQTRRNAAESAAATLRAMMRTVQNLAGEQQVLISAMEEQHDNPDVLDGLLGLDHANSQLGRRAQATAVLCGSWPGLQRSAATLTDVVRGATGRIRDYERVQIPAPLDTAVVSQAVEPVVLAVAELLDNGARHSQPGSPVQVSFQQAHNGLAIVIDDAGVGMTVEAVQRAGWLLEGHGGQDIAALGVPPRIGFAVIGVLSRRYGFRVSVDMRSPFGGVRAVLFLPSELLTRAAVPEPAPQEIPSLAAPASPAAITPSPAPQVRVPAPEPKPAEPAEELGTTEHGLPRRRRRAPVAGAASTTLSVPVSPPAAPEATESPVNHSPVATATAWQRGTRQGRASSTDVERDFQ
;
A
#
# COMPACT_ATOMS: atom_id res chain seq x y z
N MET A 1 78.03 -62.16 63.95
CA MET A 1 77.07 -61.09 64.28
C MET A 1 77.36 -59.87 63.39
N GLU A 2 77.24 -59.97 62.06
CA GLU A 2 77.73 -58.89 61.17
C GLU A 2 76.93 -58.76 59.86
N TYR A 3 75.62 -58.49 59.89
CA TYR A 3 74.90 -57.98 58.70
C TYR A 3 73.80 -56.90 58.94
N PRO A 4 73.54 -56.36 60.16
CA PRO A 4 72.37 -55.47 60.38
C PRO A 4 72.49 -54.10 59.69
N LEU A 5 73.70 -53.57 59.54
CA LEU A 5 73.95 -52.28 58.88
C LEU A 5 73.71 -52.35 57.36
N LEU A 6 74.14 -53.45 56.73
CA LEU A 6 73.98 -53.64 55.29
C LEU A 6 72.50 -53.84 54.92
N THR A 7 71.74 -54.56 55.75
CA THR A 7 70.28 -54.69 55.60
C THR A 7 69.57 -53.34 55.81
N ALA A 8 69.98 -52.54 56.79
CA ALA A 8 69.39 -51.22 57.04
C ALA A 8 69.64 -50.25 55.86
N VAL A 9 70.84 -50.24 55.28
CA VAL A 9 71.17 -49.43 54.10
C VAL A 9 70.35 -49.86 52.88
N LEU A 10 70.23 -51.17 52.62
CA LEU A 10 69.41 -51.69 51.52
C LEU A 10 67.92 -51.32 51.68
N VAL A 11 67.38 -51.40 52.89
CA VAL A 11 65.99 -50.99 53.18
C VAL A 11 65.82 -49.49 52.93
N CYS A 12 66.72 -48.63 53.43
CA CYS A 12 66.67 -47.19 53.17
C CYS A 12 66.76 -46.85 51.68
N VAL A 13 67.66 -47.48 50.93
CA VAL A 13 67.79 -47.26 49.48
C VAL A 13 66.54 -47.73 48.74
N SER A 14 65.96 -48.88 49.12
CA SER A 14 64.73 -49.39 48.53
C SER A 14 63.51 -48.48 48.80
N LEU A 15 63.41 -47.92 50.01
CA LEU A 15 62.37 -46.97 50.38
C LEU A 15 62.53 -45.63 49.65
N LEU A 16 63.76 -45.14 49.49
CA LEU A 16 64.06 -43.93 48.71
C LEU A 16 63.72 -44.14 47.23
N ALA A 17 64.09 -45.29 46.66
CA ALA A 17 63.75 -45.66 45.28
C ALA A 17 62.22 -45.80 45.09
N ALA A 18 61.51 -46.40 46.04
CA ALA A 18 60.05 -46.50 46.03
C ALA A 18 59.38 -45.12 46.14
N ALA A 19 59.87 -44.24 47.02
CA ALA A 19 59.38 -42.87 47.15
C ALA A 19 59.62 -42.05 45.88
N LEU A 20 60.79 -42.18 45.24
CA LEU A 20 61.11 -41.54 43.97
C LEU A 20 60.20 -42.07 42.85
N ALA A 21 59.97 -43.39 42.78
CA ALA A 21 59.07 -44.00 41.81
C ALA A 21 57.62 -43.49 41.97
N VAL A 22 57.11 -43.39 43.20
CA VAL A 22 55.79 -42.81 43.50
C VAL A 22 55.71 -41.34 43.06
N LEU A 23 56.76 -40.55 43.32
CA LEU A 23 56.81 -39.13 42.95
C LEU A 23 56.83 -38.95 41.43
N LEU A 24 57.61 -39.76 40.70
CA LEU A 24 57.63 -39.76 39.23
C LEU A 24 56.29 -40.21 38.62
N VAL A 25 55.64 -41.24 39.18
CA VAL A 25 54.29 -41.65 38.74
C VAL A 25 53.28 -40.54 39.01
N ARG A 26 53.34 -39.89 40.17
CA ARG A 26 52.47 -38.75 40.50
C ARG A 26 52.71 -37.59 39.54
N GLN A 27 53.97 -37.22 39.26
CA GLN A 27 54.32 -36.17 38.31
C GLN A 27 53.83 -36.49 36.90
N ARG A 28 54.03 -37.73 36.41
CA ARG A 28 53.48 -38.18 35.13
C ARG A 28 51.96 -38.12 35.10
N ARG A 29 51.27 -38.58 36.15
CA ARG A 29 49.80 -38.49 36.26
C ARG A 29 49.32 -37.04 36.23
N VAL A 30 49.97 -36.14 36.96
CA VAL A 30 49.63 -34.71 36.93
C VAL A 30 49.85 -34.14 35.53
N ALA A 31 51.01 -34.36 34.91
CA ALA A 31 51.33 -33.87 33.57
C ALA A 31 50.33 -34.37 32.50
N VAL A 32 49.99 -35.66 32.53
CA VAL A 32 48.98 -36.25 31.64
C VAL A 32 47.60 -35.66 31.90
N ASN A 33 47.20 -35.50 33.16
CA ASN A 33 45.91 -34.93 33.50
C ASN A 33 45.81 -33.45 33.13
N THR A 34 46.87 -32.67 33.30
CA THR A 34 46.92 -31.26 32.86
C THR A 34 46.91 -31.15 31.35
N GLY A 35 47.62 -32.03 30.63
CA GLY A 35 47.58 -32.09 29.17
C GLY A 35 46.18 -32.39 28.64
N ARG A 36 45.53 -33.43 29.18
CA ARG A 36 44.14 -33.78 28.82
C ARG A 36 43.15 -32.66 29.11
N ARG A 37 43.26 -31.99 30.26
CA ARG A 37 42.42 -30.83 30.59
C ARG A 37 42.65 -29.67 29.60
N GLY A 38 43.90 -29.41 29.23
CA GLY A 38 44.23 -28.40 28.22
C GLY A 38 43.62 -28.70 26.87
N GLU A 39 43.75 -29.95 26.39
CA GLU A 39 43.14 -30.39 25.12
C GLU A 39 41.60 -30.31 25.16
N GLN A 40 40.97 -30.69 26.28
CA GLN A 40 39.52 -30.57 26.46
C GLN A 40 39.05 -29.12 26.40
N LEU A 41 39.72 -28.20 27.12
CA LEU A 41 39.38 -26.78 27.09
C LEU A 41 39.55 -26.18 25.69
N LEU A 42 40.63 -26.53 24.97
CA LEU A 42 40.83 -26.08 23.60
C LEU A 42 39.74 -26.61 22.65
N ALA A 43 39.31 -27.86 22.82
CA ALA A 43 38.21 -28.43 22.04
C ALA A 43 36.87 -27.74 22.34
N GLU A 44 36.60 -27.41 23.61
CA GLU A 44 35.40 -26.65 24.01
C GLU A 44 35.40 -25.23 23.44
N LEU A 45 36.53 -24.53 23.47
CA LEU A 45 36.66 -23.20 22.87
C LEU A 45 36.42 -23.25 21.35
N ARG A 46 37.05 -24.19 20.64
CA ARG A 46 36.81 -24.37 19.21
C ARG A 46 35.36 -24.67 18.88
N ALA A 47 34.72 -25.53 19.67
CA ALA A 47 33.30 -25.84 19.49
C ALA A 47 32.40 -24.61 19.72
N ARG A 48 32.73 -23.75 20.69
CA ARG A 48 32.02 -22.47 20.89
C ARG A 48 32.24 -21.52 19.73
N GLU A 49 33.47 -21.34 19.26
CA GLU A 49 33.78 -20.50 18.09
C GLU A 49 33.05 -20.99 16.83
N GLU A 50 32.92 -22.30 16.65
CA GLU A 50 32.16 -22.90 15.55
C GLU A 50 30.65 -22.63 15.67
N GLU A 51 30.08 -22.76 16.87
CA GLU A 51 28.68 -22.41 17.13
C GLU A 51 28.41 -20.92 16.90
N GLU A 52 29.28 -20.03 17.38
CA GLU A 52 29.17 -18.59 17.15
C GLU A 52 29.26 -18.26 15.66
N ARG A 53 30.18 -18.87 14.92
CA ARG A 53 30.29 -18.71 13.47
C ARG A 53 29.05 -19.20 12.75
N HIS A 54 28.48 -20.32 13.17
CA HIS A 54 27.24 -20.87 12.63
C HIS A 54 26.04 -19.96 12.94
N LEU A 55 25.96 -19.44 14.16
CA LEU A 55 24.97 -18.43 14.55
C LEU A 55 25.02 -17.21 13.63
N LEU A 56 26.21 -16.62 13.47
CA LEU A 56 26.40 -15.38 12.70
C LEU A 56 26.18 -15.55 11.20
N HIS A 57 26.66 -16.65 10.61
CA HIS A 57 26.67 -16.81 9.15
C HIS A 57 25.55 -17.70 8.59
N ARG A 58 24.87 -18.49 9.43
CA ARG A 58 23.77 -19.36 8.98
C ARG A 58 22.46 -19.03 9.67
N ARG A 59 22.45 -18.98 11.00
CA ARG A 59 21.19 -18.92 11.77
C ARG A 59 20.56 -17.52 11.75
N LEU A 60 21.32 -16.46 12.02
CA LEU A 60 20.82 -15.08 11.98
C LEU A 60 20.36 -14.66 10.58
N PRO A 61 21.13 -14.91 9.49
CA PRO A 61 20.64 -14.59 8.14
C PRO A 61 19.38 -15.37 7.77
N ALA A 62 19.28 -16.64 8.15
CA ALA A 62 18.09 -17.45 7.90
C ALA A 62 16.84 -16.91 8.63
N ILE A 63 16.98 -16.32 9.82
CA ILE A 63 15.87 -15.62 10.49
C ILE A 63 15.39 -14.45 9.63
N VAL A 64 16.31 -13.62 9.15
CA VAL A 64 15.96 -12.45 8.34
C VAL A 64 15.30 -12.89 7.03
N GLU A 65 15.83 -13.93 6.38
CA GLU A 65 15.27 -14.47 5.13
C GLU A 65 13.92 -15.15 5.35
N ALA A 66 13.71 -15.82 6.48
CA ALA A 66 12.41 -16.40 6.83
C ALA A 66 11.31 -15.34 6.99
N GLN A 67 11.66 -14.07 7.25
CA GLN A 67 10.69 -12.96 7.29
C GLN A 67 10.16 -12.57 5.90
N THR A 68 10.91 -12.83 4.82
CA THR A 68 10.46 -12.59 3.43
C THR A 68 9.95 -13.85 2.77
N ASN A 69 10.53 -15.00 3.12
CA ASN A 69 10.27 -16.28 2.48
C ASN A 69 9.93 -17.35 3.52
N GLN A 70 8.64 -17.63 3.65
CA GLN A 70 8.12 -18.64 4.59
C GLN A 70 8.66 -20.06 4.32
N ALA A 71 9.23 -20.34 3.14
CA ALA A 71 9.83 -21.63 2.84
C ALA A 71 11.20 -21.83 3.53
N VAL A 72 11.82 -20.78 4.04
CA VAL A 72 13.14 -20.85 4.69
C VAL A 72 12.99 -21.33 6.13
N THR A 73 13.61 -22.47 6.43
CA THR A 73 13.68 -23.01 7.79
C THR A 73 14.99 -22.58 8.45
N VAL A 74 14.89 -22.02 9.66
CA VAL A 74 16.07 -21.60 10.43
C VAL A 74 16.82 -22.84 10.95
N PRO A 75 18.12 -22.98 10.67
CA PRO A 75 18.92 -24.11 11.18
C PRO A 75 19.03 -24.12 12.71
N GLY A 76 19.05 -25.33 13.29
CA GLY A 76 19.34 -25.56 14.72
C GLY A 76 20.80 -25.32 15.10
N PRO A 77 21.13 -25.37 16.39
CA PRO A 77 22.51 -25.28 16.87
C PRO A 77 23.35 -26.47 16.40
N LEU A 78 24.65 -26.29 16.21
CA LEU A 78 25.60 -27.39 15.98
C LEU A 78 25.73 -28.24 17.24
N ARG A 79 25.67 -27.61 18.41
CA ARG A 79 25.73 -28.31 19.70
C ARG A 79 24.70 -27.78 20.68
N ALA A 80 23.72 -28.62 21.00
CA ALA A 80 22.80 -28.36 22.09
C ALA A 80 23.49 -28.59 23.45
N VAL A 81 23.21 -27.71 24.41
CA VAL A 81 23.66 -27.83 25.81
C VAL A 81 22.48 -28.33 26.62
N ASN A 82 22.60 -29.49 27.26
CA ASN A 82 21.49 -30.14 27.98
C ASN A 82 20.22 -30.36 27.13
N GLY A 83 20.38 -30.50 25.80
CA GLY A 83 19.25 -30.63 24.86
C GLY A 83 18.62 -29.29 24.46
N GLU A 84 19.14 -28.17 24.95
CA GLU A 84 18.64 -26.83 24.65
C GLU A 84 19.60 -26.06 23.74
N ASP A 85 19.03 -25.13 22.98
CA ASP A 85 19.78 -24.21 22.15
C ASP A 85 20.28 -23.03 22.99
N PRO A 86 21.61 -22.85 23.13
CA PRO A 86 22.18 -21.80 23.98
C PRO A 86 21.83 -20.38 23.50
N HIS A 87 21.43 -20.22 22.23
CA HIS A 87 21.09 -18.92 21.64
C HIS A 87 19.60 -18.73 21.40
N ARG A 88 18.74 -19.60 21.95
CA ARG A 88 17.29 -19.55 21.71
C ARG A 88 16.68 -18.18 22.01
N GLU A 89 16.99 -17.60 23.16
CA GLU A 89 16.48 -16.28 23.58
C GLU A 89 16.91 -15.17 22.61
N LEU A 90 18.18 -15.18 22.19
CA LEU A 90 18.71 -14.23 21.21
C LEU A 90 17.99 -14.37 19.86
N LEU A 91 17.76 -15.59 19.38
CA LEU A 91 17.08 -15.82 18.10
C LEU A 91 15.62 -15.38 18.14
N VAL A 92 14.92 -15.61 19.25
CA VAL A 92 13.56 -15.09 19.47
C VAL A 92 13.58 -13.57 19.45
N ALA A 93 14.46 -12.92 20.23
CA ALA A 93 14.57 -11.47 20.29
C ALA A 93 14.91 -10.85 18.92
N VAL A 94 15.82 -11.46 18.15
CA VAL A 94 16.17 -10.99 16.80
C VAL A 94 15.00 -11.18 15.83
N SER A 95 14.29 -12.31 15.89
CA SER A 95 13.08 -12.54 15.07
C SER A 95 11.99 -11.50 15.37
N GLU A 96 11.76 -11.19 16.65
CA GLU A 96 10.79 -10.17 17.07
C GLU A 96 11.21 -8.77 16.62
N LEU A 97 12.48 -8.39 16.83
CA LEU A 97 13.01 -7.08 16.44
C LEU A 97 12.97 -6.88 14.92
N THR A 98 13.39 -7.89 14.15
CA THR A 98 13.38 -7.83 12.68
C THR A 98 11.95 -7.80 12.16
N GLY A 99 11.05 -8.61 12.72
CA GLY A 99 9.62 -8.58 12.40
C GLY A 99 8.99 -7.22 12.70
N GLN A 100 9.30 -6.62 13.85
CA GLN A 100 8.80 -5.29 14.21
C GLN A 100 9.36 -4.20 13.29
N THR A 101 10.66 -4.22 13.02
CA THR A 101 11.31 -3.26 12.11
C THR A 101 10.68 -3.32 10.73
N ARG A 102 10.40 -4.53 10.22
CA ARG A 102 9.71 -4.75 8.95
C ARG A 102 8.28 -4.19 8.97
N ARG A 103 7.50 -4.48 10.02
CA ARG A 103 6.13 -3.94 10.17
C ARG A 103 6.14 -2.41 10.16
N ASN A 104 7.01 -1.80 10.97
CA ASN A 104 7.16 -0.34 11.01
C ASN A 104 7.56 0.24 9.64
N ALA A 105 8.49 -0.42 8.93
CA ALA A 105 8.90 0.00 7.60
C ALA A 105 7.75 -0.13 6.58
N ALA A 106 6.97 -1.21 6.63
CA ALA A 106 5.82 -1.43 5.76
C ALA A 106 4.70 -0.43 6.03
N GLU A 107 4.40 -0.15 7.30
CA GLU A 107 3.42 0.87 7.70
C GLU A 107 3.85 2.28 7.26
N SER A 108 5.13 2.63 7.44
CA SER A 108 5.70 3.89 6.97
C SER A 108 5.61 4.03 5.46
N ALA A 109 6.03 2.99 4.71
CA ALA A 109 5.95 2.96 3.26
C ALA A 109 4.49 3.07 2.78
N ALA A 110 3.56 2.35 3.41
CA ALA A 110 2.13 2.44 3.11
C ALA A 110 1.58 3.84 3.41
N ALA A 111 1.97 4.48 4.52
CA ALA A 111 1.57 5.84 4.84
C ALA A 111 2.09 6.87 3.82
N THR A 112 3.36 6.77 3.42
CA THR A 112 3.96 7.60 2.38
C THR A 112 3.25 7.41 1.04
N LEU A 113 3.04 6.17 0.61
CA LEU A 113 2.35 5.86 -0.63
C LEU A 113 0.89 6.37 -0.59
N ARG A 114 0.20 6.20 0.53
CA ARG A 114 -1.15 6.75 0.76
C ARG A 114 -1.18 8.26 0.57
N ALA A 115 -0.22 8.99 1.14
CA ALA A 115 -0.12 10.43 1.01
C ALA A 115 0.13 10.84 -0.45
N MET A 116 1.08 10.20 -1.13
CA MET A 116 1.37 10.44 -2.55
C MET A 116 0.14 10.20 -3.43
N MET A 117 -0.57 9.08 -3.22
CA MET A 117 -1.76 8.76 -4.01
C MET A 117 -2.92 9.73 -3.75
N ARG A 118 -3.05 10.28 -2.54
CA ARG A 118 -4.00 11.36 -2.27
C ARG A 118 -3.65 12.64 -3.02
N THR A 119 -2.36 12.99 -3.09
CA THR A 119 -1.91 14.13 -3.91
C THR A 119 -2.27 13.92 -5.38
N VAL A 120 -2.04 12.73 -5.93
CA VAL A 120 -2.43 12.40 -7.32
C VAL A 120 -3.94 12.49 -7.52
N GLN A 121 -4.74 12.02 -6.56
CA GLN A 121 -6.21 12.15 -6.61
C GLN A 121 -6.67 13.61 -6.61
N ASN A 122 -6.06 14.46 -5.77
CA ASN A 122 -6.38 15.87 -5.72
C ASN A 122 -6.05 16.56 -7.05
N LEU A 123 -4.87 16.28 -7.60
CA LEU A 123 -4.47 16.82 -8.90
C LEU A 123 -5.40 16.35 -10.03
N ALA A 124 -5.81 15.08 -10.03
CA ALA A 124 -6.81 14.58 -10.98
C ALA A 124 -8.16 15.31 -10.81
N GLY A 125 -8.56 15.61 -9.57
CA GLY A 125 -9.75 16.43 -9.29
C GLY A 125 -9.64 17.86 -9.83
N GLU A 126 -8.48 18.51 -9.68
CA GLU A 126 -8.20 19.84 -10.25
C GLU A 126 -8.22 19.81 -11.78
N GLN A 127 -7.61 18.80 -12.39
CA GLN A 127 -7.66 18.58 -13.84
C GLN A 127 -9.09 18.38 -14.33
N GLN A 128 -9.92 17.68 -13.57
CA GLN A 128 -11.32 17.46 -13.91
C GLN A 128 -12.08 18.79 -14.02
N VAL A 129 -11.87 19.70 -13.06
CA VAL A 129 -12.51 21.02 -13.06
C VAL A 129 -12.09 21.83 -14.28
N LEU A 130 -10.80 21.79 -14.65
CA LEU A 130 -10.30 22.50 -15.83
C LEU A 130 -10.86 21.92 -17.14
N ILE A 131 -10.91 20.59 -17.26
CA ILE A 131 -11.49 19.91 -18.43
C ILE A 131 -12.97 20.29 -18.56
N SER A 132 -13.74 20.21 -17.47
CA SER A 132 -15.16 20.60 -17.50
C SER A 132 -15.36 22.09 -17.84
N ALA A 133 -14.49 22.99 -17.38
CA ALA A 133 -14.55 24.39 -17.77
C ALA A 133 -14.25 24.60 -19.27
N MET A 134 -13.34 23.81 -19.86
CA MET A 134 -13.07 23.83 -21.30
C MET A 134 -14.26 23.26 -22.10
N GLU A 135 -14.89 22.18 -21.63
CA GLU A 135 -16.09 21.63 -22.25
C GLU A 135 -17.25 22.63 -22.27
N GLU A 136 -17.37 23.46 -21.24
CA GLU A 136 -18.41 24.50 -21.17
C GLU A 136 -18.11 25.71 -22.07
N GLN A 137 -16.84 25.99 -22.36
CA GLN A 137 -16.42 27.15 -23.16
C GLN A 137 -16.33 26.86 -24.66
N HIS A 138 -16.34 25.59 -25.06
CA HIS A 138 -16.09 25.17 -26.43
C HIS A 138 -17.22 24.30 -27.00
N ASP A 139 -17.79 24.72 -28.12
CA ASP A 139 -18.81 23.97 -28.88
C ASP A 139 -18.25 23.21 -30.10
N ASN A 140 -16.95 23.34 -30.38
CA ASN A 140 -16.32 22.70 -31.54
C ASN A 140 -16.26 21.16 -31.32
N PRO A 141 -16.88 20.33 -32.20
CA PRO A 141 -16.88 18.87 -32.08
C PRO A 141 -15.48 18.26 -31.96
N ASP A 142 -14.51 18.77 -32.72
CA ASP A 142 -13.14 18.23 -32.72
C ASP A 142 -12.42 18.51 -31.39
N VAL A 143 -12.71 19.67 -30.79
CA VAL A 143 -12.19 20.02 -29.45
C VAL A 143 -12.84 19.15 -28.39
N LEU A 144 -14.15 18.94 -28.49
CA LEU A 144 -14.90 18.13 -27.54
C LEU A 144 -14.48 16.65 -27.56
N ASP A 145 -14.16 16.10 -28.74
CA ASP A 145 -13.63 14.74 -28.86
C ASP A 145 -12.27 14.60 -28.15
N GLY A 146 -11.37 15.57 -28.34
CA GLY A 146 -10.11 15.63 -27.62
C GLY A 146 -10.28 15.77 -26.09
N LEU A 147 -11.23 16.61 -25.65
CA LEU A 147 -11.55 16.79 -24.23
C LEU A 147 -12.13 15.54 -23.59
N LEU A 148 -12.97 14.80 -24.30
CA LEU A 148 -13.50 13.51 -23.84
C LEU A 148 -12.36 12.50 -23.60
N GLY A 149 -11.39 12.43 -24.51
CA GLY A 149 -10.19 11.61 -24.34
C GLY A 149 -9.38 12.01 -23.09
N LEU A 150 -9.24 13.31 -22.83
CA LEU A 150 -8.57 13.84 -21.63
C LEU A 150 -9.34 13.54 -20.34
N ASP A 151 -10.65 13.73 -20.33
CA ASP A 151 -11.55 13.39 -19.21
C ASP A 151 -11.38 11.92 -18.82
N HIS A 152 -11.39 11.02 -19.81
CA HIS A 152 -11.26 9.59 -19.56
C HIS A 152 -9.87 9.21 -19.07
N ALA A 153 -8.80 9.82 -19.60
CA ALA A 153 -7.46 9.62 -19.10
C ALA A 153 -7.32 10.10 -17.64
N ASN A 154 -7.92 11.24 -17.31
CA ASN A 154 -7.94 11.81 -15.98
C ASN A 154 -8.74 10.93 -14.99
N SER A 155 -9.92 10.46 -15.39
CA SER A 155 -10.74 9.52 -14.61
C SER A 155 -10.01 8.20 -14.34
N GLN A 156 -9.26 7.67 -15.31
CA GLN A 156 -8.41 6.49 -15.12
C GLN A 156 -7.25 6.74 -14.15
N LEU A 157 -6.60 7.90 -14.23
CA LEU A 157 -5.54 8.30 -13.30
C LEU A 157 -6.06 8.40 -11.87
N GLY A 158 -7.18 9.11 -11.69
CA GLY A 158 -7.86 9.25 -10.40
C GLY A 158 -8.26 7.90 -9.81
N ARG A 159 -8.85 7.00 -10.61
CA ARG A 159 -9.18 5.62 -10.17
C ARG A 159 -7.94 4.86 -9.71
N ARG A 160 -6.86 4.85 -10.51
CA ARG A 160 -5.65 4.09 -10.16
C ARG A 160 -5.01 4.60 -8.87
N ALA A 161 -5.00 5.92 -8.68
CA ALA A 161 -4.52 6.52 -7.44
C ALA A 161 -5.44 6.16 -6.26
N GLN A 162 -6.77 6.16 -6.46
CA GLN A 162 -7.75 5.77 -5.44
C GLN A 162 -7.61 4.29 -5.04
N ALA A 163 -7.56 3.38 -6.01
CA ALA A 163 -7.34 1.95 -5.81
C ALA A 163 -6.06 1.68 -5.01
N THR A 164 -4.95 2.32 -5.39
CA THR A 164 -3.67 2.18 -4.68
C THR A 164 -3.74 2.74 -3.25
N ALA A 165 -4.40 3.89 -3.06
CA ALA A 165 -4.59 4.47 -1.74
C ALA A 165 -5.42 3.55 -0.83
N VAL A 166 -6.42 2.85 -1.37
CA VAL A 166 -7.24 1.87 -0.62
C VAL A 166 -6.40 0.72 -0.09
N LEU A 167 -5.51 0.15 -0.90
CA LEU A 167 -4.57 -0.88 -0.43
C LEU A 167 -3.66 -0.36 0.69
N CYS A 168 -3.30 0.92 0.63
CA CYS A 168 -2.54 1.56 1.68
C CYS A 168 -3.38 1.94 2.92
N GLY A 169 -4.65 1.56 3.00
CA GLY A 169 -5.54 1.88 4.14
C GLY A 169 -6.22 3.25 4.08
N SER A 170 -6.22 3.92 2.91
CA SER A 170 -7.16 5.02 2.67
C SER A 170 -8.55 4.49 2.39
N TRP A 171 -9.55 5.36 2.48
CA TRP A 171 -10.93 5.02 2.19
C TRP A 171 -11.42 5.91 1.05
N PRO A 172 -12.21 5.36 0.10
CA PRO A 172 -12.82 6.17 -0.95
C PRO A 172 -13.68 7.25 -0.29
N GLY A 173 -13.30 8.51 -0.48
CA GLY A 173 -13.92 9.66 0.16
C GLY A 173 -15.16 10.18 -0.57
N LEU A 174 -15.82 11.11 0.12
CA LEU A 174 -17.14 11.71 -0.09
C LEU A 174 -18.33 10.75 -0.07
N GLN A 175 -19.19 10.99 0.92
CA GLN A 175 -20.56 10.53 0.98
C GLN A 175 -21.31 11.09 -0.23
N ARG A 176 -21.45 10.29 -1.28
CA ARG A 176 -22.29 10.62 -2.44
C ARG A 176 -23.75 10.58 -2.00
N SER A 177 -24.64 11.26 -2.71
CA SER A 177 -26.06 10.92 -2.61
C SER A 177 -26.26 9.45 -2.99
N ALA A 178 -27.36 8.84 -2.53
CA ALA A 178 -27.72 7.52 -3.01
C ALA A 178 -27.81 7.54 -4.55
N ALA A 179 -27.30 6.50 -5.20
CA ALA A 179 -27.19 6.43 -6.66
C ALA A 179 -27.84 5.15 -7.17
N THR A 180 -28.56 5.21 -8.29
CA THR A 180 -29.13 4.00 -8.90
C THR A 180 -28.03 3.00 -9.25
N LEU A 181 -28.34 1.71 -9.28
CA LEU A 181 -27.37 0.70 -9.72
C LEU A 181 -26.89 0.95 -11.15
N THR A 182 -27.77 1.47 -12.01
CA THR A 182 -27.41 1.89 -13.36
C THR A 182 -26.39 3.03 -13.35
N ASP A 183 -26.55 4.03 -12.47
CA ASP A 183 -25.57 5.12 -12.33
C ASP A 183 -24.26 4.66 -11.70
N VAL A 184 -24.31 3.68 -10.80
CA VAL A 184 -23.10 3.02 -10.25
C VAL A 184 -22.32 2.32 -11.36
N VAL A 185 -22.99 1.52 -12.20
CA VAL A 185 -22.34 0.86 -13.34
C VAL A 185 -21.83 1.90 -14.35
N ARG A 186 -22.61 2.94 -14.67
CA ARG A 186 -22.18 4.01 -15.57
C ARG A 186 -20.95 4.76 -15.04
N GLY A 187 -20.95 5.09 -13.75
CA GLY A 187 -19.83 5.73 -13.07
C GLY A 187 -18.58 4.85 -13.04
N ALA A 188 -18.75 3.52 -12.98
CA ALA A 188 -17.65 2.58 -13.08
C ALA A 188 -17.12 2.47 -14.52
N THR A 189 -18.01 2.41 -15.52
CA THR A 189 -17.66 2.36 -16.95
C THR A 189 -16.83 3.59 -17.37
N GLY A 190 -17.18 4.80 -16.92
CA GLY A 190 -16.40 6.00 -17.24
C GLY A 190 -14.97 6.04 -16.68
N ARG A 191 -14.58 5.08 -15.82
CA ARG A 191 -13.25 5.02 -15.19
C ARG A 191 -12.34 3.94 -15.79
N ILE A 192 -12.77 3.25 -16.83
CA ILE A 192 -11.97 2.22 -17.52
C ILE A 192 -11.57 2.68 -18.92
N ARG A 193 -10.50 2.10 -19.44
CA ARG A 193 -9.97 2.48 -20.75
C ARG A 193 -10.89 2.08 -21.90
N ASP A 194 -11.38 0.85 -21.86
CA ASP A 194 -12.16 0.25 -22.95
C ASP A 194 -13.67 0.35 -22.66
N TYR A 195 -14.11 1.54 -22.23
CA TYR A 195 -15.47 1.84 -21.75
C TYR A 195 -16.56 1.60 -22.80
N GLU A 196 -16.25 1.82 -24.08
CA GLU A 196 -17.15 1.61 -25.22
C GLU A 196 -17.60 0.14 -25.37
N ARG A 197 -16.83 -0.79 -24.82
CA ARG A 197 -17.13 -2.23 -24.89
C ARG A 197 -18.12 -2.67 -23.82
N VAL A 198 -18.44 -1.83 -22.84
CA VAL A 198 -19.32 -2.19 -21.73
C VAL A 198 -20.78 -1.99 -22.13
N GLN A 199 -21.55 -3.07 -22.12
CA GLN A 199 -22.99 -3.02 -22.34
C GLN A 199 -23.70 -2.82 -21.00
N ILE A 200 -24.17 -1.59 -20.78
CA ILE A 200 -24.88 -1.20 -19.56
C ILE A 200 -26.35 -1.70 -19.65
N PRO A 201 -26.89 -2.34 -18.60
CA PRO A 201 -28.27 -2.83 -18.59
C PRO A 201 -29.29 -1.70 -18.59
N ALA A 202 -30.55 -2.06 -18.83
CA ALA A 202 -31.68 -1.15 -18.70
C ALA A 202 -31.74 -0.50 -17.30
N PRO A 203 -32.31 0.72 -17.19
CA PRO A 203 -32.47 1.41 -15.91
C PRO A 203 -33.18 0.54 -14.86
N LEU A 204 -32.68 0.59 -13.62
CA LEU A 204 -33.26 -0.09 -12.48
C LEU A 204 -33.43 0.88 -11.30
N ASP A 205 -34.65 0.98 -10.75
CA ASP A 205 -35.02 1.93 -9.69
C ASP A 205 -34.48 1.57 -8.28
N THR A 206 -33.56 0.62 -8.22
CA THR A 206 -32.85 0.25 -6.98
C THR A 206 -31.55 1.04 -6.89
N ALA A 207 -31.30 1.67 -5.74
CA ALA A 207 -30.15 2.50 -5.49
C ALA A 207 -29.24 1.92 -4.41
N VAL A 208 -27.97 2.29 -4.46
CA VAL A 208 -26.96 2.02 -3.43
C VAL A 208 -26.97 3.16 -2.42
N VAL A 209 -26.91 2.83 -1.13
CA VAL A 209 -26.85 3.84 -0.07
C VAL A 209 -25.59 4.71 -0.20
N SER A 210 -25.73 5.99 0.15
CA SER A 210 -24.70 7.04 0.04
C SER A 210 -23.28 6.61 0.41
N GLN A 211 -23.13 5.95 1.56
CA GLN A 211 -21.85 5.50 2.09
C GLN A 211 -21.17 4.37 1.29
N ALA A 212 -21.92 3.64 0.47
CA ALA A 212 -21.45 2.49 -0.29
C ALA A 212 -21.29 2.77 -1.79
N VAL A 213 -21.80 3.89 -2.31
CA VAL A 213 -21.73 4.23 -3.74
C VAL A 213 -20.30 4.19 -4.26
N GLU A 214 -19.41 5.00 -3.70
CA GLU A 214 -18.03 5.12 -4.19
C GLU A 214 -17.23 3.79 -4.06
N PRO A 215 -17.29 3.06 -2.93
CA PRO A 215 -16.73 1.71 -2.83
C PRO A 215 -17.23 0.73 -3.89
N VAL A 216 -18.55 0.72 -4.17
CA VAL A 216 -19.14 -0.18 -5.15
C VAL A 216 -18.74 0.24 -6.57
N VAL A 217 -18.75 1.55 -6.88
CA VAL A 217 -18.26 2.07 -8.17
C VAL A 217 -16.81 1.64 -8.41
N LEU A 218 -15.94 1.78 -7.39
CA LEU A 218 -14.54 1.37 -7.50
C LEU A 218 -14.42 -0.15 -7.72
N ALA A 219 -15.16 -0.96 -6.96
CA ALA A 219 -15.14 -2.41 -7.13
C ALA A 219 -15.65 -2.85 -8.51
N VAL A 220 -16.75 -2.27 -8.99
CA VAL A 220 -17.28 -2.54 -10.34
C VAL A 220 -16.28 -2.09 -11.40
N ALA A 221 -15.62 -0.93 -11.24
CA ALA A 221 -14.63 -0.45 -12.20
C ALA A 221 -13.41 -1.41 -12.30
N GLU A 222 -12.94 -1.95 -11.17
CA GLU A 222 -11.87 -2.96 -11.17
C GLU A 222 -12.31 -4.26 -11.85
N LEU A 223 -13.57 -4.69 -11.67
CA LEU A 223 -14.11 -5.87 -12.37
C LEU A 223 -14.26 -5.64 -13.87
N LEU A 224 -14.79 -4.48 -14.28
CA LEU A 224 -14.95 -4.13 -15.70
C LEU A 224 -13.61 -3.99 -16.41
N ASP A 225 -12.62 -3.34 -15.78
CA ASP A 225 -11.27 -3.20 -16.34
C ASP A 225 -10.60 -4.58 -16.51
N ASN A 226 -10.79 -5.49 -15.55
CA ASN A 226 -10.30 -6.86 -15.66
C ASN A 226 -11.01 -7.63 -16.79
N GLY A 227 -12.35 -7.57 -16.86
CA GLY A 227 -13.12 -8.24 -17.90
C GLY A 227 -12.76 -7.74 -19.30
N ALA A 228 -12.66 -6.42 -19.48
CA ALA A 228 -12.30 -5.83 -20.77
C ALA A 228 -10.88 -6.21 -21.20
N ARG A 229 -9.90 -6.21 -20.28
CA ARG A 229 -8.49 -6.55 -20.59
C ARG A 229 -8.28 -8.01 -20.97
N HIS A 230 -9.04 -8.94 -20.39
CA HIS A 230 -8.87 -10.37 -20.63
C HIS A 230 -9.83 -10.93 -21.70
N SER A 231 -10.80 -10.12 -22.14
CA SER A 231 -11.70 -10.44 -23.23
C SER A 231 -11.04 -10.26 -24.59
N GLN A 232 -11.49 -11.03 -25.59
CA GLN A 232 -11.01 -10.90 -26.97
C GLN A 232 -11.16 -9.45 -27.51
N PRO A 233 -10.26 -8.93 -28.35
CA PRO A 233 -10.39 -7.61 -28.93
C PRO A 233 -11.76 -7.40 -29.60
N GLY A 234 -12.42 -6.28 -29.32
CA GLY A 234 -13.74 -5.94 -29.88
C GLY A 234 -14.94 -6.69 -29.28
N SER A 235 -14.73 -7.71 -28.43
CA SER A 235 -15.84 -8.39 -27.76
C SER A 235 -16.45 -7.52 -26.64
N PRO A 236 -17.78 -7.55 -26.46
CA PRO A 236 -18.43 -6.76 -25.42
C PRO A 236 -18.23 -7.38 -24.03
N VAL A 237 -18.29 -6.54 -23.01
CA VAL A 237 -18.42 -6.94 -21.59
C VAL A 237 -19.85 -6.65 -21.18
N GLN A 238 -20.63 -7.70 -20.88
CA GLN A 238 -22.05 -7.55 -20.58
C GLN A 238 -22.28 -7.39 -19.08
N VAL A 239 -23.02 -6.36 -18.69
CA VAL A 239 -23.44 -6.15 -17.30
C VAL A 239 -24.93 -6.41 -17.16
N SER A 240 -25.33 -7.13 -16.12
CA SER A 240 -26.73 -7.38 -15.80
C SER A 240 -26.99 -7.31 -14.29
N PHE A 241 -28.24 -7.05 -13.92
CA PHE A 241 -28.69 -7.06 -12.54
C PHE A 241 -29.54 -8.30 -12.28
N GLN A 242 -29.26 -9.02 -11.20
CA GLN A 242 -30.02 -10.19 -10.79
C GLN A 242 -30.53 -10.02 -9.37
N GLN A 243 -31.84 -10.12 -9.19
CA GLN A 243 -32.44 -10.11 -7.86
C GLN A 243 -32.10 -11.41 -7.12
N ALA A 244 -31.77 -11.27 -5.85
CA ALA A 244 -31.50 -12.39 -4.94
C ALA A 244 -32.40 -12.27 -3.71
N HIS A 245 -32.50 -13.35 -2.92
CA HIS A 245 -33.43 -13.42 -1.79
C HIS A 245 -33.21 -12.33 -0.73
N ASN A 246 -31.98 -11.82 -0.58
CA ASN A 246 -31.58 -10.85 0.45
C ASN A 246 -30.70 -9.72 -0.11
N GLY A 247 -30.92 -9.34 -1.37
CA GLY A 247 -30.12 -8.31 -2.01
C GLY A 247 -30.19 -8.38 -3.52
N LEU A 248 -29.16 -7.84 -4.16
CA LEU A 248 -29.05 -7.77 -5.61
C LEU A 248 -27.62 -8.05 -6.04
N ALA A 249 -27.46 -8.77 -7.13
CA ALA A 249 -26.17 -9.02 -7.75
C ALA A 249 -25.96 -8.18 -9.01
N ILE A 250 -24.80 -7.55 -9.11
CA ILE A 250 -24.26 -7.02 -10.37
C ILE A 250 -23.43 -8.15 -10.98
N VAL A 251 -23.87 -8.65 -12.14
CA VAL A 251 -23.22 -9.74 -12.87
C VAL A 251 -22.51 -9.16 -14.07
N ILE A 252 -21.23 -9.46 -14.21
CA ILE A 252 -20.36 -9.01 -15.31
C ILE A 252 -19.86 -10.25 -16.02
N ASP A 253 -20.26 -10.40 -17.28
CA ASP A 253 -19.86 -11.50 -18.15
C ASP A 253 -18.87 -11.02 -19.19
N ASP A 254 -17.71 -11.66 -19.24
CA ASP A 254 -16.63 -11.37 -20.19
C ASP A 254 -16.51 -12.48 -21.25
N ALA A 255 -15.82 -12.19 -22.36
CA ALA A 255 -15.58 -13.12 -23.46
C ALA A 255 -14.09 -13.50 -23.55
N GLY A 256 -13.45 -13.70 -22.40
CA GLY A 256 -12.05 -14.08 -22.28
C GLY A 256 -11.78 -15.58 -22.32
N VAL A 257 -10.52 -15.95 -22.03
CA VAL A 257 -10.06 -17.36 -21.97
C VAL A 257 -10.45 -18.09 -20.67
N GLY A 258 -11.06 -17.37 -19.72
CA GLY A 258 -11.35 -17.89 -18.38
C GLY A 258 -10.14 -17.87 -17.45
N MET A 259 -10.26 -18.52 -16.29
CA MET A 259 -9.22 -18.60 -15.26
C MET A 259 -8.85 -20.06 -14.98
N THR A 260 -7.58 -20.33 -14.68
CA THR A 260 -7.15 -21.65 -14.16
C THR A 260 -7.66 -21.84 -12.73
N VAL A 261 -7.66 -23.08 -12.24
CA VAL A 261 -8.11 -23.39 -10.87
C VAL A 261 -7.28 -22.63 -9.83
N GLU A 262 -5.97 -22.55 -10.02
CA GLU A 262 -5.05 -21.82 -9.12
C GLU A 262 -5.30 -20.31 -9.18
N ALA A 263 -5.64 -19.79 -10.36
CA ALA A 263 -5.98 -18.38 -10.53
C ALA A 263 -7.30 -18.04 -9.84
N VAL A 264 -8.32 -18.90 -9.93
CA VAL A 264 -9.60 -18.74 -9.21
C VAL A 264 -9.38 -18.80 -7.71
N GLN A 265 -8.59 -19.76 -7.21
CA GLN A 265 -8.27 -19.86 -5.78
C GLN A 265 -7.54 -18.63 -5.27
N ARG A 266 -6.53 -18.15 -6.01
CA ARG A 266 -5.81 -16.92 -5.66
C ARG A 266 -6.72 -15.69 -5.69
N ALA A 267 -7.59 -15.58 -6.69
CA ALA A 267 -8.55 -14.49 -6.76
C ALA A 267 -9.55 -14.53 -5.61
N GLY A 268 -10.11 -15.70 -5.29
CA GLY A 268 -10.98 -15.88 -4.13
C GLY A 268 -10.30 -15.47 -2.82
N TRP A 269 -9.07 -15.92 -2.60
CA TRP A 269 -8.28 -15.54 -1.42
C TRP A 269 -8.11 -14.01 -1.29
N LEU A 270 -7.81 -13.31 -2.40
CA LEU A 270 -7.72 -11.85 -2.44
C LEU A 270 -9.08 -11.17 -2.24
N LEU A 271 -10.14 -11.66 -2.87
CA LEU A 271 -11.51 -11.11 -2.80
C LEU A 271 -12.16 -11.29 -1.41
N GLU A 272 -11.72 -12.28 -0.64
CA GLU A 272 -12.02 -12.44 0.78
C GLU A 272 -11.25 -11.45 1.68
N GLY A 273 -10.40 -10.61 1.08
CA GLY A 273 -9.62 -9.57 1.73
C GLY A 273 -8.33 -10.06 2.39
N HIS A 274 -7.85 -11.25 2.03
CA HIS A 274 -6.54 -11.72 2.49
C HIS A 274 -5.41 -11.10 1.63
N GLY A 275 -4.28 -10.79 2.25
CA GLY A 275 -3.07 -10.29 1.58
C GLY A 275 -3.12 -8.92 0.91
N GLY A 276 -4.28 -8.26 0.85
CA GLY A 276 -4.41 -6.94 0.21
C GLY A 276 -3.60 -5.82 0.86
N GLN A 277 -3.11 -6.02 2.09
CA GLN A 277 -2.25 -5.04 2.78
C GLN A 277 -0.76 -5.22 2.46
N ASP A 278 -0.35 -6.37 1.89
CA ASP A 278 1.01 -6.59 1.43
C ASP A 278 1.11 -6.35 -0.07
N ILE A 279 1.31 -5.08 -0.45
CA ILE A 279 1.41 -4.67 -1.86
C ILE A 279 2.57 -5.40 -2.56
N ALA A 280 3.66 -5.72 -1.84
CA ALA A 280 4.80 -6.45 -2.41
C ALA A 280 4.44 -7.89 -2.79
N ALA A 281 3.44 -8.49 -2.14
CA ALA A 281 2.95 -9.84 -2.47
C ALA A 281 2.05 -9.88 -3.72
N LEU A 282 1.64 -8.73 -4.27
CA LEU A 282 0.73 -8.65 -5.44
C LEU A 282 1.43 -8.84 -6.80
N GLY A 283 2.74 -9.08 -6.80
CA GLY A 283 3.55 -9.34 -7.99
C GLY A 283 4.16 -8.08 -8.62
N VAL A 284 4.89 -8.28 -9.72
CA VAL A 284 5.58 -7.22 -10.46
C VAL A 284 5.19 -7.33 -11.95
N PRO A 285 4.38 -6.41 -12.50
CA PRO A 285 3.69 -5.31 -11.82
C PRO A 285 2.57 -5.79 -10.88
N PRO A 286 2.20 -5.01 -9.85
CA PRO A 286 1.22 -5.42 -8.85
C PRO A 286 -0.19 -5.52 -9.45
N ARG A 287 -0.83 -6.69 -9.30
CA ARG A 287 -2.22 -6.93 -9.71
C ARG A 287 -3.17 -6.51 -8.59
N ILE A 288 -3.49 -5.22 -8.53
CA ILE A 288 -4.20 -4.61 -7.41
C ILE A 288 -5.72 -4.82 -7.40
N GLY A 289 -6.36 -5.07 -8.55
CA GLY A 289 -7.82 -5.03 -8.68
C GLY A 289 -8.58 -5.92 -7.67
N PHE A 290 -8.31 -7.23 -7.65
CA PHE A 290 -8.98 -8.13 -6.70
C PHE A 290 -8.62 -7.85 -5.23
N ALA A 291 -7.38 -7.41 -4.96
CA ALA A 291 -6.97 -7.03 -3.60
C ALA A 291 -7.74 -5.80 -3.10
N VAL A 292 -7.96 -4.80 -3.96
CA VAL A 292 -8.75 -3.60 -3.65
C VAL A 292 -10.19 -3.98 -3.37
N ILE A 293 -10.78 -4.81 -4.25
CA ILE A 293 -12.14 -5.32 -4.07
C ILE A 293 -12.25 -6.06 -2.73
N GLY A 294 -11.28 -6.90 -2.37
CA GLY A 294 -11.29 -7.63 -1.10
C GLY A 294 -11.24 -6.73 0.14
N VAL A 295 -10.42 -5.67 0.11
CA VAL A 295 -10.37 -4.65 1.18
C VAL A 295 -11.72 -3.93 1.32
N LEU A 296 -12.36 -3.57 0.20
CA LEU A 296 -13.66 -2.90 0.21
C LEU A 296 -14.80 -3.84 0.63
N SER A 297 -14.80 -5.07 0.11
CA SER A 297 -15.73 -6.16 0.45
C SER A 297 -15.76 -6.39 1.97
N ARG A 298 -14.59 -6.58 2.59
CA ARG A 298 -14.48 -6.75 4.05
C ARG A 298 -15.01 -5.58 4.86
N ARG A 299 -14.85 -4.36 4.35
CA ARG A 299 -15.25 -3.14 5.09
C ARG A 299 -16.73 -2.84 4.94
N TYR A 300 -17.27 -2.94 3.73
CA TYR A 300 -18.62 -2.51 3.40
C TYR A 300 -19.64 -3.66 3.40
N GLY A 301 -19.19 -4.92 3.45
CA GLY A 301 -20.05 -6.08 3.62
C GLY A 301 -20.68 -6.64 2.34
N PHE A 302 -20.35 -6.09 1.17
CA PHE A 302 -20.67 -6.73 -0.10
C PHE A 302 -19.73 -7.91 -0.38
N ARG A 303 -20.13 -8.84 -1.25
CA ARG A 303 -19.32 -10.01 -1.62
C ARG A 303 -19.03 -10.02 -3.11
N VAL A 304 -17.90 -10.60 -3.50
CA VAL A 304 -17.53 -10.76 -4.91
C VAL A 304 -17.00 -12.17 -5.16
N SER A 305 -17.44 -12.79 -6.24
CA SER A 305 -16.89 -14.07 -6.72
C SER A 305 -16.60 -14.02 -8.23
N VAL A 306 -15.65 -14.84 -8.67
CA VAL A 306 -15.19 -14.97 -10.08
C VAL A 306 -14.98 -16.44 -10.46
N ASP A 307 -15.68 -17.33 -9.76
CA ASP A 307 -15.60 -18.79 -9.87
C ASP A 307 -16.53 -19.37 -10.94
N MET A 308 -17.41 -18.56 -11.50
CA MET A 308 -18.36 -18.95 -12.53
C MET A 308 -17.83 -18.69 -13.94
N ARG A 309 -18.27 -19.52 -14.90
CA ARG A 309 -18.01 -19.29 -16.33
C ARG A 309 -19.06 -18.39 -16.94
N SER A 310 -18.61 -17.46 -17.76
CA SER A 310 -19.47 -16.61 -18.57
C SER A 310 -20.12 -17.42 -19.70
N PRO A 311 -21.37 -17.09 -20.10
CA PRO A 311 -22.00 -17.63 -21.31
C PRO A 311 -21.19 -17.40 -22.59
N PHE A 312 -20.30 -16.40 -22.59
CA PHE A 312 -19.41 -16.08 -23.71
C PHE A 312 -18.06 -16.82 -23.65
N GLY A 313 -17.91 -17.80 -22.75
CA GLY A 313 -16.73 -18.66 -22.62
C GLY A 313 -15.66 -18.16 -21.65
N GLY A 314 -15.77 -16.91 -21.20
CA GLY A 314 -14.84 -16.27 -20.28
C GLY A 314 -15.21 -16.42 -18.80
N VAL A 315 -14.98 -15.35 -18.04
CA VAL A 315 -15.26 -15.28 -16.60
C VAL A 315 -16.57 -14.56 -16.33
N ARG A 316 -17.36 -15.09 -15.40
CA ARG A 316 -18.50 -14.40 -14.79
C ARG A 316 -18.09 -13.89 -13.42
N ALA A 317 -18.02 -12.56 -13.28
CA ALA A 317 -17.85 -11.92 -11.98
C ALA A 317 -19.22 -11.56 -11.40
N VAL A 318 -19.42 -11.87 -10.12
CA VAL A 318 -20.68 -11.60 -9.40
C VAL A 318 -20.36 -10.75 -8.19
N LEU A 319 -20.84 -9.50 -8.18
CA LEU A 319 -20.79 -8.61 -7.01
C LEU A 319 -22.17 -8.60 -6.35
N PHE A 320 -22.29 -9.24 -5.19
CA PHE A 320 -23.51 -9.31 -4.41
C PHE A 320 -23.58 -8.18 -3.39
N LEU A 321 -24.61 -7.34 -3.52
CA LEU A 321 -24.96 -6.27 -2.59
C LEU A 321 -26.10 -6.76 -1.68
N PRO A 322 -25.86 -6.89 -0.37
CA PRO A 322 -26.93 -7.26 0.56
C PRO A 322 -27.91 -6.09 0.73
N SER A 323 -29.14 -6.37 1.15
CA SER A 323 -30.22 -5.38 1.25
C SER A 323 -29.88 -4.14 2.08
N GLU A 324 -28.99 -4.24 3.07
CA GLU A 324 -28.55 -3.12 3.91
C GLU A 324 -27.73 -2.07 3.14
N LEU A 325 -27.17 -2.45 1.99
CA LEU A 325 -26.47 -1.51 1.09
C LEU A 325 -27.40 -0.93 0.01
N LEU A 326 -28.66 -1.35 -0.02
CA LEU A 326 -29.63 -0.97 -1.03
C LEU A 326 -30.72 -0.08 -0.44
N THR A 327 -31.22 0.82 -1.27
CA THR A 327 -32.37 1.68 -0.98
C THR A 327 -33.20 1.84 -2.26
N ARG A 328 -34.39 2.42 -2.15
CA ARG A 328 -35.10 2.87 -3.35
C ARG A 328 -34.50 4.18 -3.82
N ALA A 329 -34.40 4.36 -5.13
CA ALA A 329 -34.01 5.65 -5.68
C ALA A 329 -34.98 6.71 -5.14
N ALA A 330 -34.48 7.62 -4.30
CA ALA A 330 -35.26 8.79 -3.93
C ALA A 330 -35.38 9.64 -5.20
N VAL A 331 -36.62 9.92 -5.62
CA VAL A 331 -36.86 11.11 -6.44
C VAL A 331 -36.24 12.26 -5.64
N PRO A 332 -35.36 13.10 -6.23
CA PRO A 332 -34.79 14.21 -5.49
C PRO A 332 -35.95 15.12 -5.08
N GLU A 333 -36.42 14.99 -3.84
CA GLU A 333 -37.14 16.05 -3.18
C GLU A 333 -36.13 17.20 -3.08
N PRO A 334 -36.50 18.43 -3.50
CA PRO A 334 -35.60 19.55 -3.35
C PRO A 334 -35.23 19.63 -1.87
N ALA A 335 -33.95 19.44 -1.57
CA ALA A 335 -33.44 19.67 -0.22
C ALA A 335 -33.96 21.04 0.22
N PRO A 336 -34.60 21.18 1.40
CA PRO A 336 -34.94 22.49 1.91
C PRO A 336 -33.65 23.31 1.91
N GLN A 337 -33.61 24.36 1.11
CA GLN A 337 -32.58 25.37 1.28
C GLN A 337 -32.73 25.84 2.72
N GLU A 338 -31.75 25.53 3.57
CA GLU A 338 -31.62 26.19 4.85
C GLU A 338 -31.38 27.67 4.54
N ILE A 339 -32.48 28.42 4.51
CA ILE A 339 -32.48 29.88 4.51
C ILE A 339 -31.76 30.25 5.80
N PRO A 340 -30.64 30.98 5.76
CA PRO A 340 -30.01 31.48 6.97
C PRO A 340 -31.04 32.39 7.66
N SER A 341 -31.61 31.92 8.76
CA SER A 341 -32.54 32.72 9.56
C SER A 341 -31.78 33.93 10.09
N LEU A 342 -32.18 35.10 9.61
CA LEU A 342 -31.69 36.39 10.07
C LEU A 342 -32.25 36.62 11.48
N ALA A 343 -31.51 36.19 12.50
CA ALA A 343 -31.79 36.56 13.89
C ALA A 343 -31.31 38.01 14.15
N ALA A 344 -32.27 38.87 14.50
CA ALA A 344 -32.07 40.24 14.98
C ALA A 344 -31.37 40.28 16.38
N PRO A 345 -30.88 41.45 16.84
CA PRO A 345 -29.58 41.57 17.52
C PRO A 345 -29.64 41.40 19.04
N ALA A 346 -28.63 40.73 19.60
CA ALA A 346 -28.30 40.81 21.02
C ALA A 346 -27.13 41.79 21.23
N SER A 347 -27.34 42.79 22.10
CA SER A 347 -26.32 43.73 22.59
C SER A 347 -25.27 43.05 23.49
N PRO A 348 -24.10 43.68 23.71
CA PRO A 348 -22.83 42.98 23.88
C PRO A 348 -22.49 42.65 25.35
N ALA A 349 -22.10 41.40 25.60
CA ALA A 349 -21.38 41.01 26.81
C ALA A 349 -19.89 40.81 26.46
N ALA A 350 -19.03 41.46 27.24
CA ALA A 350 -17.60 41.53 27.04
C ALA A 350 -16.91 40.15 27.02
N ILE A 351 -16.05 39.95 26.02
CA ILE A 351 -15.15 38.80 25.90
C ILE A 351 -13.78 39.22 26.45
N THR A 352 -13.38 38.65 27.57
CA THR A 352 -11.96 38.56 27.98
C THR A 352 -11.30 37.37 27.27
N PRO A 353 -10.11 37.49 26.67
CA PRO A 353 -9.44 36.38 26.01
C PRO A 353 -8.77 35.42 27.02
N SER A 354 -9.07 34.13 26.89
CA SER A 354 -8.37 33.02 27.55
C SER A 354 -7.19 32.56 26.65
N PRO A 355 -6.00 32.23 27.20
CA PRO A 355 -4.81 31.94 26.38
C PRO A 355 -4.75 30.49 25.85
N ALA A 356 -4.06 30.34 24.71
CA ALA A 356 -3.80 29.09 23.99
C ALA A 356 -2.71 28.20 24.66
N PRO A 357 -2.68 26.88 24.39
CA PRO A 357 -1.71 25.95 24.96
C PRO A 357 -0.34 26.04 24.24
N GLN A 358 0.75 26.22 25.00
CA GLN A 358 2.13 26.19 24.50
C GLN A 358 2.72 24.77 24.58
N VAL A 359 3.30 24.32 23.46
CA VAL A 359 4.13 23.12 23.35
C VAL A 359 5.50 23.39 23.99
N ARG A 360 5.92 22.52 24.92
CA ARG A 360 7.19 22.62 25.66
C ARG A 360 8.25 21.75 25.00
N VAL A 361 9.30 22.35 24.43
CA VAL A 361 10.54 21.69 24.00
C VAL A 361 11.56 21.81 25.13
N PRO A 362 12.27 20.75 25.56
CA PRO A 362 13.31 20.86 26.58
C PRO A 362 14.61 21.45 26.01
N ALA A 363 15.22 22.38 26.76
CA ALA A 363 16.50 23.03 26.47
C ALA A 363 17.70 22.18 26.95
N PRO A 364 18.89 22.30 26.33
CA PRO A 364 20.11 21.61 26.75
C PRO A 364 20.85 22.36 27.88
N GLU A 365 21.53 21.62 28.75
CA GLU A 365 22.36 22.11 29.87
C GLU A 365 23.63 22.87 29.43
N PRO A 366 24.13 23.83 30.26
CA PRO A 366 25.27 24.66 29.91
C PRO A 366 26.63 24.04 30.27
N LYS A 367 27.62 24.18 29.38
CA LYS A 367 29.05 23.97 29.66
C LYS A 367 29.75 25.28 30.04
N PRO A 368 30.80 25.27 30.90
CA PRO A 368 31.54 26.47 31.29
C PRO A 368 32.37 27.10 30.16
N ALA A 369 32.58 28.43 30.29
CA ALA A 369 33.12 29.35 29.29
C ALA A 369 34.64 29.26 29.03
N GLU A 370 35.03 29.54 27.79
CA GLU A 370 36.36 30.02 27.38
C GLU A 370 36.25 31.45 26.83
N PRO A 371 37.33 32.27 26.87
CA PRO A 371 37.26 33.73 26.75
C PRO A 371 37.00 34.23 25.32
N ALA A 372 36.24 35.31 25.21
CA ALA A 372 35.92 35.99 23.96
C ALA A 372 37.14 36.75 23.39
N GLU A 373 37.48 36.48 22.13
CA GLU A 373 38.25 37.41 21.31
C GLU A 373 37.33 38.50 20.73
N GLU A 374 37.73 39.76 20.94
CA GLU A 374 37.02 40.97 20.52
C GLU A 374 36.95 41.08 18.98
N LEU A 375 35.72 41.22 18.44
CA LEU A 375 35.49 41.65 17.06
C LEU A 375 35.16 43.14 17.04
N GLY A 376 36.11 43.94 16.54
CA GLY A 376 36.00 45.40 16.42
C GLY A 376 34.87 45.87 15.50
N THR A 377 34.21 46.94 15.91
CA THR A 377 33.20 47.72 15.19
C THR A 377 33.84 48.82 14.33
N THR A 378 33.24 49.17 13.19
CA THR A 378 33.54 50.43 12.48
C THR A 378 32.76 51.59 13.13
N GLU A 379 33.19 52.83 12.88
CA GLU A 379 32.73 54.07 13.55
C GLU A 379 31.21 54.37 13.49
N HIS A 380 30.44 53.58 12.74
CA HIS A 380 28.98 53.69 12.66
C HIS A 380 28.22 52.42 13.10
N GLY A 381 28.87 51.52 13.87
CA GLY A 381 28.17 50.54 14.69
C GLY A 381 27.47 49.38 13.97
N LEU A 382 27.82 49.07 12.71
CA LEU A 382 27.26 47.93 11.97
C LEU A 382 28.22 46.71 11.93
N PRO A 383 27.73 45.47 12.14
CA PRO A 383 28.58 44.26 12.12
C PRO A 383 29.04 43.89 10.69
N ARG A 384 30.35 43.59 10.51
CA ARG A 384 30.92 43.11 9.24
C ARG A 384 30.61 41.62 9.00
N ARG A 385 29.87 41.30 7.93
CA ARG A 385 29.61 39.92 7.46
C ARG A 385 30.74 39.40 6.57
N ARG A 386 31.45 38.33 6.98
CA ARG A 386 32.34 37.55 6.08
C ARG A 386 31.51 36.56 5.24
N ARG A 387 31.73 36.54 3.91
CA ARG A 387 31.26 35.48 3.01
C ARG A 387 32.12 34.22 3.21
N ARG A 388 31.49 33.06 3.44
CA ARG A 388 32.12 31.74 3.36
C ARG A 388 31.74 31.12 2.01
N ALA A 389 32.73 30.74 1.21
CA ALA A 389 32.53 30.07 -0.07
C ALA A 389 32.11 28.59 0.13
N PRO A 390 31.23 28.01 -0.69
CA PRO A 390 30.97 26.58 -0.67
C PRO A 390 31.99 25.79 -1.50
N VAL A 391 32.39 24.65 -0.93
CA VAL A 391 33.25 23.61 -1.50
C VAL A 391 32.49 22.87 -2.61
N ALA A 392 33.16 22.64 -3.73
CA ALA A 392 32.65 21.91 -4.89
C ALA A 392 32.54 20.40 -4.62
N GLY A 393 31.47 19.76 -5.12
CA GLY A 393 31.36 18.31 -5.16
C GLY A 393 29.96 17.78 -5.44
N ALA A 394 29.52 17.81 -6.70
CA ALA A 394 28.54 16.87 -7.26
C ALA A 394 28.54 16.96 -8.78
N ALA A 395 28.97 15.88 -9.45
CA ALA A 395 28.90 15.73 -10.89
C ALA A 395 27.42 15.60 -11.33
N SER A 396 27.00 16.45 -12.25
CA SER A 396 25.75 16.29 -13.01
C SER A 396 26.10 15.85 -14.42
N THR A 397 25.74 14.61 -14.76
CA THR A 397 25.80 14.08 -16.13
C THR A 397 24.53 14.52 -16.85
N THR A 398 24.65 15.48 -17.76
CA THR A 398 23.57 15.89 -18.68
C THR A 398 23.53 14.94 -19.86
N LEU A 399 22.47 14.12 -19.95
CA LEU A 399 22.10 13.40 -21.17
C LEU A 399 21.16 14.31 -21.99
N SER A 400 21.69 14.84 -23.09
CA SER A 400 20.93 15.57 -24.11
C SER A 400 20.26 14.56 -25.06
N VAL A 401 18.93 14.62 -25.17
CA VAL A 401 18.15 13.90 -26.21
C VAL A 401 17.63 14.95 -27.20
N PRO A 402 17.92 14.86 -28.50
CA PRO A 402 17.33 15.75 -29.49
C PRO A 402 15.91 15.28 -29.84
N VAL A 403 14.93 16.18 -29.71
CA VAL A 403 13.56 15.99 -30.22
C VAL A 403 13.49 16.59 -31.62
N SER A 404 13.23 15.74 -32.62
CA SER A 404 12.80 16.17 -33.95
C SER A 404 11.26 16.31 -33.99
N PRO A 405 10.70 17.32 -34.67
CA PRO A 405 9.26 17.50 -34.80
C PRO A 405 8.65 16.50 -35.83
N PRO A 406 7.42 15.98 -35.62
CA PRO A 406 6.75 15.16 -36.61
C PRO A 406 6.13 16.01 -37.73
N ALA A 407 6.22 15.50 -38.96
CA ALA A 407 5.57 16.03 -40.15
C ALA A 407 4.05 15.72 -40.15
N ALA A 408 3.27 16.65 -40.70
CA ALA A 408 1.82 16.53 -40.89
C ALA A 408 1.47 15.48 -41.97
N PRO A 409 0.34 14.75 -41.83
CA PRO A 409 -0.25 14.04 -42.95
C PRO A 409 -1.40 14.83 -43.59
N GLU A 410 -1.47 14.65 -44.91
CA GLU A 410 -2.41 15.23 -45.87
C GLU A 410 -3.85 14.76 -45.68
N ALA A 411 -4.77 15.64 -46.10
CA ALA A 411 -6.21 15.42 -46.15
C ALA A 411 -6.60 14.28 -47.11
N THR A 412 -7.54 13.45 -46.69
CA THR A 412 -8.36 12.61 -47.57
C THR A 412 -9.81 12.67 -47.12
N GLU A 413 -10.70 13.07 -48.02
CA GLU A 413 -12.14 13.19 -47.80
C GLU A 413 -12.88 11.84 -47.92
N SER A 414 -14.00 11.75 -47.18
CA SER A 414 -15.22 10.91 -47.36
C SER A 414 -15.40 9.69 -46.45
N PRO A 415 -16.65 9.24 -46.15
CA PRO A 415 -17.94 9.93 -46.13
C PRO A 415 -18.64 9.90 -44.75
N VAL A 416 -19.68 10.72 -44.63
CA VAL A 416 -20.56 10.92 -43.45
C VAL A 416 -21.10 9.59 -42.91
N ASN A 417 -20.66 9.23 -41.70
CA ASN A 417 -21.26 8.16 -40.92
C ASN A 417 -21.91 8.79 -39.68
N HIS A 418 -23.21 8.56 -39.49
CA HIS A 418 -23.96 9.07 -38.35
C HIS A 418 -23.41 8.47 -37.06
N SER A 419 -22.51 9.20 -36.40
CA SER A 419 -21.87 8.76 -35.17
C SER A 419 -22.86 8.83 -33.99
N PRO A 420 -22.97 7.77 -33.16
CA PRO A 420 -23.73 7.77 -31.89
C PRO A 420 -23.23 8.81 -30.85
N VAL A 421 -22.17 9.56 -31.17
CA VAL A 421 -21.68 10.73 -30.42
C VAL A 421 -22.68 11.90 -30.48
N ALA A 422 -23.45 12.02 -31.58
CA ALA A 422 -24.50 13.03 -31.68
C ALA A 422 -25.68 12.75 -30.74
N THR A 423 -26.00 11.48 -30.47
CA THR A 423 -27.11 11.10 -29.58
C THR A 423 -26.75 11.27 -28.11
N ALA A 424 -25.51 11.01 -27.70
CA ALA A 424 -25.06 11.23 -26.32
C ALA A 424 -25.01 12.72 -25.94
N THR A 425 -24.43 13.56 -26.83
CA THR A 425 -24.36 15.02 -26.64
C THR A 425 -25.73 15.71 -26.79
N ALA A 426 -26.64 15.17 -27.63
CA ALA A 426 -28.03 15.65 -27.69
C ALA A 426 -28.83 15.28 -26.43
N TRP A 427 -28.60 14.10 -25.85
CA TRP A 427 -29.25 13.67 -24.60
C TRP A 427 -28.78 14.45 -23.38
N GLN A 428 -27.47 14.69 -23.26
CA GLN A 428 -26.91 15.46 -22.15
C GLN A 428 -27.36 16.93 -22.20
N ARG A 429 -27.51 17.50 -23.41
CA ARG A 429 -28.19 18.79 -23.62
C ARG A 429 -29.67 18.74 -23.24
N GLY A 430 -30.42 17.71 -23.66
CA GLY A 430 -31.83 17.55 -23.29
C GLY A 430 -32.08 17.48 -21.78
N THR A 431 -31.25 16.76 -21.03
CA THR A 431 -31.36 16.67 -19.55
C THR A 431 -30.93 17.95 -18.82
N ARG A 432 -30.11 18.81 -19.45
CA ARG A 432 -29.78 20.15 -18.91
C ARG A 432 -30.87 21.17 -19.24
N GLN A 433 -31.45 21.09 -20.44
CA GLN A 433 -32.52 21.99 -20.88
C GLN A 433 -33.85 21.73 -20.15
N GLY A 434 -34.13 20.46 -19.80
CA GLY A 434 -35.23 20.10 -18.89
C GLY A 434 -35.06 20.62 -17.46
N ARG A 435 -33.82 20.77 -16.98
CA ARG A 435 -33.52 21.36 -15.65
C ARG A 435 -33.60 22.89 -15.67
N ALA A 436 -33.17 23.54 -16.74
CA ALA A 436 -33.25 24.99 -16.90
C ALA A 436 -34.69 25.49 -17.15
N SER A 437 -35.52 24.73 -17.89
CA SER A 437 -36.93 25.10 -18.10
C SER A 437 -37.80 24.96 -16.85
N SER A 438 -37.43 24.10 -15.89
CA SER A 438 -38.12 24.01 -14.60
C SER A 438 -37.89 25.23 -13.70
N THR A 439 -36.83 26.02 -13.94
CA THR A 439 -36.55 27.25 -13.18
C THR A 439 -37.20 28.51 -13.76
N ASP A 440 -37.72 28.46 -14.99
CA ASP A 440 -38.37 29.61 -15.65
C ASP A 440 -39.89 29.63 -15.46
N VAL A 441 -40.54 28.47 -15.21
CA VAL A 441 -41.99 28.42 -14.95
C VAL A 441 -42.36 29.03 -13.57
N GLU A 442 -41.41 29.12 -12.64
CA GLU A 442 -41.63 29.71 -11.31
C GLU A 442 -41.51 31.26 -11.28
N ARG A 443 -41.11 31.91 -12.39
CA ARG A 443 -40.98 33.38 -12.48
C ARG A 443 -42.16 34.11 -13.13
N ASP A 444 -43.09 33.39 -13.74
CA ASP A 444 -44.26 33.97 -14.41
C ASP A 444 -45.54 34.01 -13.53
N PHE A 445 -45.42 33.68 -12.24
CA PHE A 445 -46.54 33.74 -11.26
C PHE A 445 -46.22 34.55 -9.99
N GLN A 446 -45.61 35.74 -10.13
CA GLN A 446 -45.68 36.78 -9.10
C GLN A 446 -46.06 38.14 -9.67
#